data_AF-A0A1C5RMU7-F1
#
_entry.id   AF-A0A1C5RMU7-F1
#
_cell.length_a   1.000
_cell.length_b   1.000
_cell.length_c   1.000
_cell.angle_alpha   90.00
_cell.angle_beta   90.00
_cell.angle_gamma   90.00
#
_symmetry.space_group_name_H-M   'P 1'
#
loop_
_entity.id
_entity.type
_entity.pdbx_description
1 polymer ?
#
loop_
_entity_poly.entity_id
_entity_poly.type
_entity_poly.pdbx_seq_one_letter_code
_entity_poly.pdbx_strand_id
1 'polypeptide(L)'
;MQERALNKLFFQTYPHNTEIEDVLVKVSVLNDFYSTQIFSVYPVAKHILNLHIDERLAAGDVTLVNEIASVTMESGVEKHFYSFATKYCSHHQPEKYAIFDSYVEKVLKYFRNVDGFSEFSDFELKDYAIFSRVLDDFREFYDLKQYDLKHLDRYLWQLGKDKFPKKYYK
;
A
#
# COMPACT_ATOMS: atom_id res chain seq x y z
N MET A 1 13.36 -14.06 -1.61
CA MET A 1 13.34 -14.29 -3.07
C MET A 1 12.29 -13.42 -3.74
N GLN A 2 11.03 -13.44 -3.27
CA GLN A 2 9.94 -12.58 -3.77
C GLN A 2 10.27 -11.08 -3.79
N GLU A 3 10.74 -10.49 -2.68
CA GLU A 3 11.13 -9.07 -2.63
C GLU A 3 12.18 -8.68 -3.67
N ARG A 4 13.19 -9.54 -3.90
CA ARG A 4 14.22 -9.29 -4.92
C ARG A 4 13.64 -9.33 -6.34
N ALA A 5 12.67 -10.21 -6.58
CA ALA A 5 11.99 -10.28 -7.86
C ALA A 5 11.12 -9.03 -8.11
N LEU A 6 10.41 -8.53 -7.09
CA LEU A 6 9.68 -7.26 -7.17
C LEU A 6 10.61 -6.08 -7.43
N ASN A 7 11.73 -5.96 -6.69
CA ASN A 7 12.70 -4.90 -6.93
C ASN A 7 13.25 -4.93 -8.36
N LYS A 8 13.54 -6.12 -8.90
CA LYS A 8 13.96 -6.25 -10.30
C LYS A 8 12.85 -5.79 -11.25
N LEU A 9 11.61 -6.22 -11.01
CA LEU A 9 10.47 -5.88 -11.85
C LEU A 9 10.21 -4.36 -11.87
N PHE A 10 10.13 -3.73 -10.70
CA PHE A 10 9.73 -2.33 -10.55
C PHE A 10 10.87 -1.33 -10.78
N PHE A 11 12.14 -1.69 -10.56
CA PHE A 11 13.26 -0.74 -10.72
C PHE A 11 14.12 -0.97 -11.96
N GLN A 12 14.05 -2.15 -12.58
CA GLN A 12 14.95 -2.50 -13.69
C GLN A 12 14.19 -2.89 -14.95
N THR A 13 13.18 -3.77 -14.82
CA THR A 13 12.48 -4.30 -16.00
C THR A 13 11.41 -3.33 -16.51
N TYR A 14 10.50 -2.87 -15.64
CA TYR A 14 9.34 -2.04 -16.00
C TYR A 14 9.18 -0.84 -15.05
N PRO A 15 10.14 0.11 -15.07
CA PRO A 15 10.16 1.23 -14.12
C PRO A 15 9.01 2.25 -14.30
N HIS A 16 8.42 2.32 -15.48
CA HIS A 16 7.39 3.30 -15.84
C HIS A 16 5.99 2.67 -15.94
N ASN A 17 4.96 3.51 -15.98
CA ASN A 17 3.55 3.14 -16.04
C ASN A 17 2.90 3.58 -17.36
N THR A 18 3.66 3.56 -18.46
CA THR A 18 3.25 4.11 -19.76
C THR A 18 2.80 3.07 -20.78
N GLU A 19 3.13 1.78 -20.57
CA GLU A 19 2.76 0.67 -21.46
C GLU A 19 1.82 -0.30 -20.73
N ILE A 20 0.76 -0.76 -21.41
CA ILE A 20 -0.27 -1.59 -20.77
C ILE A 20 0.27 -2.97 -20.38
N GLU A 21 1.16 -3.55 -21.19
CA GLU A 21 1.79 -4.84 -20.94
C GLU A 21 2.63 -4.81 -19.67
N ASP A 22 3.42 -3.75 -19.50
CA ASP A 22 4.29 -3.54 -18.34
C ASP A 22 3.48 -3.39 -17.05
N VAL A 23 2.44 -2.55 -17.08
CA VAL A 23 1.54 -2.35 -15.94
C VAL A 23 0.79 -3.64 -15.62
N LEU A 24 0.32 -4.38 -16.63
CA LEU A 24 -0.38 -5.65 -16.45
C LEU A 24 0.51 -6.69 -15.77
N VAL A 25 1.79 -6.81 -16.17
CA VAL A 25 2.73 -7.71 -15.50
C VAL A 25 2.97 -7.28 -14.05
N LYS A 26 3.18 -5.98 -13.79
CA LYS A 26 3.35 -5.46 -12.42
C LYS A 26 2.15 -5.77 -11.53
N VAL A 27 0.93 -5.48 -12.00
CA VAL A 27 -0.32 -5.77 -11.28
C VAL A 27 -0.44 -7.27 -11.00
N SER A 28 -0.17 -8.11 -12.00
CA SER A 28 -0.31 -9.58 -11.88
C SER A 28 0.66 -10.15 -10.85
N VAL A 29 1.94 -9.81 -10.93
CA VAL A 29 2.98 -10.31 -10.01
C VAL A 29 2.74 -9.79 -8.60
N LEU A 30 2.40 -8.51 -8.46
CA LEU A 30 2.14 -7.92 -7.14
C LEU A 30 0.90 -8.52 -6.47
N ASN A 31 -0.18 -8.74 -7.25
CA ASN A 31 -1.41 -9.36 -6.77
C ASN A 31 -1.18 -10.80 -6.29
N ASP A 32 -0.36 -11.57 -7.02
CA ASP A 32 0.02 -12.93 -6.63
C ASP A 32 0.83 -12.93 -5.33
N PHE A 33 1.91 -12.14 -5.27
CA PHE A 33 2.85 -12.16 -4.14
C PHE A 33 2.24 -11.66 -2.84
N TYR A 34 1.30 -10.71 -2.91
CA TYR A 34 0.61 -10.17 -1.74
C TYR A 34 -0.80 -10.73 -1.54
N SER A 35 -1.26 -11.62 -2.43
CA SER A 35 -2.60 -12.20 -2.38
C SER A 35 -3.70 -11.14 -2.23
N THR A 36 -3.65 -10.07 -3.03
CA THR A 36 -4.58 -8.92 -2.91
C THR A 36 -6.00 -9.21 -3.44
N GLN A 37 -6.25 -10.43 -3.92
CA GLN A 37 -7.57 -10.93 -4.36
C GLN A 37 -8.18 -10.15 -5.53
N ILE A 38 -7.35 -9.60 -6.41
CA ILE A 38 -7.79 -9.01 -7.68
C ILE A 38 -8.01 -10.16 -8.66
N PHE A 39 -9.27 -10.46 -8.97
CA PHE A 39 -9.64 -11.56 -9.88
C PHE A 39 -9.46 -11.20 -11.36
N SER A 40 -9.72 -9.94 -11.72
CA SER A 40 -9.49 -9.42 -13.07
C SER A 40 -8.49 -8.28 -12.97
N VAL A 41 -7.24 -8.57 -13.36
CA VAL A 41 -6.12 -7.64 -13.25
C VAL A 41 -6.09 -6.61 -14.38
N TYR A 42 -6.70 -6.91 -15.53
CA TYR A 42 -6.68 -6.03 -16.69
C TYR A 42 -7.39 -4.68 -16.47
N PRO A 43 -8.61 -4.64 -15.88
CA PRO A 43 -9.26 -3.37 -15.53
C PRO A 43 -8.41 -2.50 -14.60
N VAL A 44 -7.71 -3.13 -13.64
CA VAL A 44 -6.82 -2.42 -12.70
C VAL A 44 -5.60 -1.86 -13.44
N ALA A 45 -4.98 -2.66 -14.33
CA ALA A 45 -3.85 -2.20 -15.13
C ALA A 45 -4.23 -1.04 -16.07
N LYS A 46 -5.37 -1.15 -16.75
CA LYS A 46 -5.90 -0.10 -17.62
C LYS A 46 -6.22 1.17 -16.85
N HIS A 47 -6.78 1.05 -15.65
CA HIS A 47 -7.06 2.18 -14.76
C HIS A 47 -5.77 2.92 -14.40
N ILE A 48 -4.73 2.19 -13.93
CA ILE A 48 -3.42 2.77 -13.59
C ILE A 48 -2.79 3.49 -14.79
N LEU A 49 -2.82 2.87 -15.97
CA LEU A 49 -2.27 3.47 -17.20
C LEU A 49 -2.94 4.81 -17.54
N ASN A 50 -4.27 4.88 -17.42
CA ASN A 50 -5.05 6.08 -17.74
C ASN A 50 -4.83 7.24 -16.75
N LEU A 51 -4.33 6.96 -15.55
CA LEU A 51 -4.05 7.99 -14.53
C LEU A 51 -2.73 8.73 -14.77
N HIS A 52 -1.88 8.27 -15.71
CA HIS A 52 -0.59 8.90 -16.06
C HIS A 52 0.29 9.21 -14.83
N ILE A 53 0.54 8.19 -14.03
CA ILE A 53 0.92 8.36 -12.62
C ILE A 53 2.39 8.65 -12.35
N ASP A 54 3.29 8.50 -13.32
CA ASP A 54 4.73 8.46 -13.08
C ASP A 54 5.29 9.75 -12.44
N GLU A 55 4.87 10.92 -12.92
CA GLU A 55 5.30 12.21 -12.36
C GLU A 55 4.77 12.40 -10.93
N ARG A 56 3.50 12.07 -10.70
CA ARG A 56 2.84 12.19 -9.38
C ARG A 56 3.42 11.21 -8.36
N LEU A 57 3.69 9.97 -8.77
CA LEU A 57 4.44 8.99 -7.98
C LEU A 57 5.81 9.54 -7.59
N ALA A 58 6.56 10.05 -8.57
CA ALA A 58 7.88 10.62 -8.34
C ALA A 58 7.82 11.87 -7.44
N ALA A 59 6.71 12.61 -7.41
CA ALA A 59 6.50 13.73 -6.50
C ALA A 59 6.11 13.31 -5.07
N GLY A 60 5.62 12.07 -4.87
CA GLY A 60 5.08 11.62 -3.58
C GLY A 60 3.66 12.11 -3.33
N ASP A 61 2.87 12.28 -4.39
CA ASP A 61 1.46 12.66 -4.26
C ASP A 61 0.67 11.54 -3.55
N VAL A 62 0.21 11.84 -2.33
CA VAL A 62 -0.53 10.91 -1.46
C VAL A 62 -1.96 10.64 -1.95
N THR A 63 -2.55 11.58 -2.70
CA THR A 63 -3.94 11.45 -3.20
C THR A 63 -4.06 10.35 -4.26
N LEU A 64 -2.95 10.11 -4.97
CA LEU A 64 -2.85 9.12 -6.03
C LEU A 64 -3.17 7.69 -5.55
N VAL A 65 -2.86 7.36 -4.30
CA VAL A 65 -3.12 6.01 -3.77
C VAL A 65 -4.62 5.71 -3.73
N ASN A 66 -5.42 6.68 -3.30
CA ASN A 66 -6.88 6.52 -3.27
C ASN A 66 -7.44 6.45 -4.71
N GLU A 67 -6.89 7.24 -5.63
CA GLU A 67 -7.28 7.18 -7.06
C GLU A 67 -6.96 5.82 -7.69
N ILE A 68 -5.77 5.26 -7.44
CA ILE A 68 -5.40 3.91 -7.91
C ILE A 68 -6.29 2.84 -7.28
N ALA A 69 -6.72 3.03 -6.03
CA ALA A 69 -7.54 2.07 -5.31
C ALA A 69 -8.97 1.96 -5.87
N SER A 70 -9.56 3.06 -6.33
CA SER A 70 -10.93 3.10 -6.86
C SER A 70 -11.00 2.72 -8.33
N VAL A 71 -11.33 1.46 -8.61
CA VAL A 71 -11.39 0.90 -9.96
C VAL A 71 -12.83 0.54 -10.34
N THR A 72 -13.32 1.09 -11.45
CA THR A 72 -14.57 0.63 -12.07
C THR A 72 -14.32 -0.67 -12.83
N MET A 73 -14.91 -1.77 -12.38
CA MET A 73 -14.78 -3.07 -13.04
C MET A 73 -15.60 -3.13 -14.33
N GLU A 74 -15.35 -4.11 -15.19
CA GLU A 74 -16.11 -4.33 -16.43
C GLU A 74 -17.62 -4.51 -16.20
N SER A 75 -18.02 -4.99 -15.02
CA SER A 75 -19.42 -5.09 -14.61
C SER A 75 -20.07 -3.73 -14.27
N GLY A 76 -19.33 -2.62 -14.35
CA GLY A 76 -19.75 -1.29 -13.92
C GLY A 76 -19.69 -1.06 -12.40
N VAL A 77 -19.33 -2.09 -11.62
CA VAL A 77 -19.23 -2.00 -10.17
C VAL A 77 -17.88 -1.41 -9.78
N GLU A 78 -17.88 -0.36 -8.96
CA GLU A 78 -16.66 0.17 -8.37
C GLU A 78 -16.14 -0.78 -7.28
N LYS A 79 -14.85 -1.08 -7.32
CA LYS A 79 -14.14 -1.83 -6.30
C LYS A 79 -12.99 -1.00 -5.76
N HIS A 80 -12.78 -1.11 -4.45
CA HIS A 80 -11.74 -0.37 -3.73
C HIS A 80 -10.59 -1.29 -3.33
N PHE A 81 -9.50 -1.29 -4.09
CA PHE A 81 -8.31 -2.13 -3.91
C PHE A 81 -7.20 -1.41 -3.10
N TYR A 82 -7.56 -0.80 -1.97
CA TYR A 82 -6.67 0.04 -1.17
C TYR A 82 -5.32 -0.60 -0.78
N SER A 83 -5.38 -1.84 -0.26
CA SER A 83 -4.17 -2.55 0.16
C SER A 83 -3.25 -2.88 -1.02
N PHE A 84 -3.79 -3.04 -2.23
CA PHE A 84 -3.01 -3.19 -3.45
C PHE A 84 -2.39 -1.86 -3.88
N ALA A 85 -3.18 -0.78 -3.91
CA ALA A 85 -2.71 0.54 -4.33
C ALA A 85 -1.51 1.02 -3.49
N THR A 86 -1.58 0.88 -2.16
CA THR A 86 -0.45 1.22 -1.26
C THR A 86 0.81 0.44 -1.58
N LYS A 87 0.69 -0.86 -1.88
CA LYS A 87 1.83 -1.71 -2.28
C LYS A 87 2.38 -1.30 -3.64
N TYR A 88 1.50 -0.98 -4.58
CA TYR A 88 1.91 -0.58 -5.93
C TYR A 88 2.75 0.70 -5.87
N CYS A 89 2.29 1.71 -5.12
CA CYS A 89 3.04 2.95 -4.92
C CYS A 89 4.34 2.72 -4.13
N SER A 90 4.31 1.94 -3.05
CA SER A 90 5.50 1.63 -2.24
C SER A 90 6.58 0.88 -3.02
N HIS A 91 6.21 -0.06 -3.91
CA HIS A 91 7.19 -0.75 -4.77
C HIS A 91 7.80 0.14 -5.85
N HIS A 92 7.09 1.20 -6.27
CA HIS A 92 7.66 2.22 -7.14
C HIS A 92 8.53 3.23 -6.39
N GLN A 93 8.11 3.65 -5.18
CA GLN A 93 8.71 4.75 -4.42
C GLN A 93 8.70 4.42 -2.90
N PRO A 94 9.57 3.50 -2.45
CA PRO A 94 9.50 2.93 -1.10
C PRO A 94 9.80 3.93 0.03
N GLU A 95 10.51 5.02 -0.29
CA GLU A 95 10.82 6.09 0.67
C GLU A 95 9.66 7.08 0.84
N LYS A 96 8.66 7.05 -0.06
CA LYS A 96 7.55 8.01 -0.11
C LYS A 96 6.22 7.40 0.27
N TYR A 97 6.06 6.10 0.04
CA TYR A 97 4.80 5.42 0.28
C TYR A 97 4.96 4.23 1.21
N ALA A 98 4.23 4.28 2.31
CA ALA A 98 4.00 3.16 3.21
C ALA A 98 2.96 2.16 2.68
N ILE A 99 3.13 0.90 3.04
CA ILE A 99 2.23 -0.21 2.74
C ILE A 99 1.14 -0.31 3.81
N PHE A 100 -0.12 -0.37 3.36
CA PHE A 100 -1.24 -0.68 4.23
C PHE A 100 -1.65 -2.16 4.15
N ASP A 101 -1.81 -2.79 5.31
CA ASP A 101 -2.49 -4.07 5.44
C ASP A 101 -3.19 -4.25 6.80
N SER A 102 -3.87 -5.39 6.96
CA SER A 102 -4.65 -5.69 8.17
C SER A 102 -3.82 -5.80 9.45
N TYR A 103 -2.52 -6.09 9.37
CA TYR A 103 -1.65 -6.14 10.55
C TYR A 103 -1.25 -4.73 10.96
N VAL A 104 -0.84 -3.90 10.00
CA VAL A 104 -0.52 -2.48 10.22
C VAL A 104 -1.72 -1.77 10.85
N GLU A 105 -2.92 -1.95 10.30
CA GLU A 105 -4.15 -1.36 10.82
C GLU A 105 -4.40 -1.72 12.30
N LYS A 106 -4.25 -3.00 12.66
CA LYS A 106 -4.47 -3.47 14.03
C LYS A 106 -3.46 -2.90 15.01
N VAL A 107 -2.19 -2.82 14.61
CA VAL A 107 -1.13 -2.27 15.45
C VAL A 107 -1.35 -0.78 15.70
N LEU A 108 -1.66 0.00 14.66
CA LEU A 108 -1.96 1.43 14.83
C LEU A 108 -3.18 1.65 15.72
N LYS A 109 -4.27 0.88 15.52
CA LYS A 109 -5.46 0.96 16.39
C LYS A 109 -5.14 0.60 17.85
N TYR A 110 -4.30 -0.41 18.06
CA TYR A 110 -3.88 -0.81 19.41
C TYR A 110 -3.14 0.32 20.13
N PHE A 111 -2.08 0.86 19.52
CA PHE A 111 -1.29 1.95 20.12
C PHE A 111 -2.11 3.23 20.27
N ARG A 112 -3.05 3.51 19.37
CA ARG A 112 -4.00 4.62 19.53
C ARG A 112 -4.80 4.46 20.82
N ASN A 113 -5.34 3.28 21.06
CA ASN A 113 -6.20 3.04 22.21
C ASN A 113 -5.43 2.97 23.55
N VAL A 114 -4.16 2.55 23.52
CA VAL A 114 -3.33 2.41 24.73
C VAL A 114 -2.64 3.72 25.09
N ASP A 115 -2.01 4.36 24.10
CA ASP A 115 -1.10 5.50 24.33
C ASP A 115 -1.66 6.83 23.81
N GLY A 116 -2.71 6.80 22.97
CA GLY A 116 -3.31 8.03 22.44
C GLY A 116 -2.41 8.80 21.47
N PHE A 117 -1.50 8.11 20.76
CA PHE A 117 -0.46 8.79 19.97
C PHE A 117 -0.97 9.66 18.81
N SER A 118 -2.18 9.41 18.31
CA SER A 118 -2.80 10.17 17.22
C SER A 118 -4.32 10.06 17.29
N GLU A 119 -5.03 11.10 16.89
CA GLU A 119 -6.50 11.09 16.79
C GLU A 119 -6.94 10.62 15.39
N PHE A 120 -7.60 9.47 15.32
CA PHE A 120 -8.26 8.96 14.11
C PHE A 120 -9.28 7.87 14.48
N SER A 121 -10.35 7.77 13.71
CA SER A 121 -11.39 6.73 13.80
C SER A 121 -11.01 5.46 13.05
N ASP A 122 -11.78 4.39 13.27
CA ASP A 122 -11.46 3.09 12.71
C ASP A 122 -11.55 2.98 11.19
N PHE A 123 -12.29 3.88 10.54
CA PHE A 123 -12.53 3.86 9.10
C PHE A 123 -11.59 4.79 8.33
N GLU A 124 -11.02 5.79 9.02
CA GLU A 124 -10.19 6.83 8.41
C GLU A 124 -8.84 6.33 7.90
N LEU A 125 -8.33 5.19 8.40
CA LEU A 125 -7.08 4.60 7.90
C LEU A 125 -7.17 4.09 6.44
N LYS A 126 -8.38 4.04 5.87
CA LYS A 126 -8.61 3.73 4.45
C LYS A 126 -8.54 4.96 3.53
N ASP A 127 -8.21 6.12 4.10
CA ASP A 127 -7.74 7.28 3.36
C ASP A 127 -6.22 7.38 3.49
N TYR A 128 -5.51 7.43 2.36
CA TYR A 128 -4.06 7.39 2.39
C TYR A 128 -3.42 8.65 3.00
N ALA A 129 -4.02 9.83 2.84
CA ALA A 129 -3.49 11.04 3.44
C ALA A 129 -3.60 10.97 4.97
N ILE A 130 -4.72 10.46 5.48
CA ILE A 130 -4.88 10.22 6.92
C ILE A 130 -3.91 9.14 7.40
N PHE A 131 -3.78 8.03 6.68
CA PHE A 131 -2.83 6.98 7.03
C PHE A 131 -1.38 7.50 7.08
N SER A 132 -0.96 8.28 6.09
CA SER A 132 0.38 8.91 6.06
C SER A 132 0.61 9.81 7.27
N ARG A 133 -0.35 10.69 7.60
CA ARG A 133 -0.29 11.51 8.81
C ARG A 133 -0.17 10.66 10.07
N VAL A 134 -0.98 9.61 10.21
CA VAL A 134 -0.95 8.72 11.37
C VAL A 134 0.40 8.03 11.52
N LEU A 135 1.07 7.66 10.42
CA LEU A 135 2.43 7.11 10.50
C LEU A 135 3.45 8.15 10.94
N ASP A 136 3.33 9.40 10.49
CA ASP A 136 4.22 10.48 10.94
C ASP A 136 3.98 10.82 12.42
N ASP A 137 2.73 10.87 12.87
CA ASP A 137 2.38 11.03 14.29
C ASP A 137 2.98 9.88 15.13
N PHE A 138 2.89 8.64 14.63
CA PHE A 138 3.50 7.47 15.28
C PHE A 138 5.02 7.63 15.39
N ARG A 139 5.69 8.06 14.31
CA ARG A 139 7.15 8.28 14.32
C ARG A 139 7.55 9.40 15.27
N GLU A 140 6.74 10.44 15.39
CA GLU A 140 6.98 11.54 16.30
C GLU A 140 6.79 11.14 17.76
N PHE A 141 5.68 10.48 18.07
CA PHE A 141 5.33 10.10 19.44
C PHE A 141 6.35 9.13 20.06
N TYR A 142 6.88 8.20 19.27
CA TYR A 142 7.84 7.18 19.73
C TYR A 142 9.31 7.51 19.44
N ASP A 143 9.62 8.73 18.98
CA ASP A 143 10.99 9.16 18.61
C ASP A 143 11.68 8.19 17.61
N LEU A 144 10.96 7.90 16.52
CA LEU A 144 11.36 6.99 15.43
C LEU A 144 11.63 7.73 14.12
N LYS A 145 11.80 9.05 14.14
CA LYS A 145 12.03 9.88 12.92
C LYS A 145 13.29 9.48 12.14
N GLN A 146 14.26 8.84 12.80
CA GLN A 146 15.48 8.28 12.20
C GLN A 146 15.23 7.06 11.31
N TYR A 147 14.08 6.41 11.42
CA TYR A 147 13.69 5.29 10.56
C TYR A 147 12.79 5.79 9.43
N ASP A 148 13.06 5.32 8.21
CA ASP A 148 12.20 5.58 7.05
C ASP A 148 10.88 4.78 7.13
N LEU A 149 9.96 5.08 6.21
CA LEU A 149 8.66 4.42 6.12
C LEU A 149 8.79 2.91 5.91
N LYS A 150 9.79 2.46 5.15
CA LYS A 150 10.02 1.03 4.87
C LYS A 150 10.44 0.25 6.12
N HIS A 151 11.26 0.85 6.98
CA HIS A 151 11.64 0.28 8.27
C HIS A 151 10.43 0.24 9.22
N LEU A 152 9.65 1.33 9.26
CA LEU A 152 8.43 1.39 10.07
C LEU A 152 7.40 0.34 9.63
N ASP A 153 7.12 0.24 8.34
CA ASP A 153 6.19 -0.75 7.77
C ASP A 153 6.58 -2.17 8.15
N ARG A 154 7.87 -2.50 8.02
CA ARG A 154 8.39 -3.81 8.41
C ARG A 154 8.17 -4.08 9.90
N TYR A 155 8.43 -3.11 10.74
CA TYR A 155 8.22 -3.21 12.18
C TYR A 155 6.73 -3.44 12.51
N LEU A 156 5.84 -2.59 12.00
CA LEU A 156 4.40 -2.67 12.24
C LEU A 156 3.84 -4.01 11.75
N TRP A 157 4.28 -4.47 10.58
CA TRP A 157 3.88 -5.77 10.03
C TRP A 157 4.35 -6.95 10.88
N GLN A 158 5.64 -6.97 11.27
CA GLN A 158 6.20 -8.05 12.10
C GLN A 158 5.52 -8.13 13.46
N LEU A 159 5.34 -6.97 14.11
CA LEU A 159 4.64 -6.89 15.39
C LEU A 159 3.19 -7.34 15.26
N GLY A 160 2.49 -6.88 14.22
CA GLY A 160 1.11 -7.24 13.99
C GLY A 160 0.92 -8.73 13.72
N LYS A 161 1.86 -9.35 12.99
CA LYS A 161 1.87 -10.79 12.76
C LYS A 161 2.10 -11.59 14.05
N ASP A 162 2.99 -11.12 14.93
CA ASP A 162 3.27 -11.75 16.23
C ASP A 162 2.10 -11.62 17.21
N LYS A 163 1.53 -10.41 17.33
CA LYS A 163 0.50 -10.09 18.35
C LYS A 163 -0.93 -10.36 17.90
N PHE A 164 -1.22 -10.34 16.60
CA PHE A 164 -2.56 -10.53 16.05
C PHE A 164 -2.64 -11.64 14.99
N PRO A 165 -2.07 -12.83 15.23
CA PRO A 165 -1.96 -13.88 14.23
C PRO A 165 -3.34 -14.25 13.67
N LYS A 166 -3.43 -14.43 12.35
CA LYS A 166 -4.65 -14.91 11.71
C LYS A 166 -4.98 -16.31 12.24
N LYS A 167 -6.14 -16.44 12.91
CA LYS A 167 -6.70 -17.75 13.26
C LYS A 167 -7.30 -18.35 11.99
N TYR A 168 -6.58 -19.27 11.36
CA TYR A 168 -7.15 -20.11 10.31
C TYR A 168 -7.97 -21.20 11.00
N TYR A 169 -9.30 -21.10 10.93
CA TYR A 169 -10.15 -22.25 11.19
C TYR A 169 -9.91 -23.23 10.03
N LYS A 170 -9.45 -24.44 10.36
CA LYS A 170 -9.33 -25.55 9.42
C LYS A 170 -10.71 -26.09 9.06
#